data_AF-A0A839J7E2-F1
#
_entry.id   AF-A0A839J7E2-F1
#
_cell.length_a   1.000
_cell.length_b   1.000
_cell.length_c   1.000
_cell.angle_alpha   90.00
_cell.angle_beta   90.00
_cell.angle_gamma   90.00
#
_symmetry.space_group_name_H-M   'P 1'
#
loop_
_entity.id
_entity.type
_entity.pdbx_description
1 polymer ?
#
loop_
_entity_poly.entity_id
_entity_poly.type
_entity_poly.pdbx_seq_one_letter_code
_entity_poly.pdbx_strand_id
1 'polypeptide(L)' 'MNQVNWRGLVGAPGITDAERQQLTTIVTEMVATPEWAATVARNQWQESFLTGEEFEVFITEEQQSIADLLKELGLA' A
#
# COMPACT_ATOMS: atom_id res chain seq x y z
N MET A 1 10.98 -11.91 -12.56
CA MET A 1 9.97 -10.85 -12.37
C MET A 1 8.92 -11.37 -11.41
N ASN A 2 8.98 -10.97 -10.13
CA ASN A 2 7.88 -11.19 -9.20
C ASN A 2 7.50 -9.82 -8.63
N GLN A 3 6.88 -8.98 -9.46
CA GLN A 3 6.27 -7.75 -8.96
C GLN A 3 5.01 -8.17 -8.22
N VAL A 4 4.99 -7.92 -6.91
CA VAL A 4 3.83 -8.24 -6.09
C VAL A 4 2.74 -7.24 -6.44
N ASN A 5 1.58 -7.74 -6.87
CA ASN A 5 0.44 -6.89 -7.17
C ASN A 5 -0.17 -6.36 -5.85
N TRP A 6 0.12 -5.11 -5.47
CA TRP A 6 -0.26 -4.51 -4.19
C TRP A 6 -1.45 -3.55 -4.30
N ARG A 7 -2.11 -3.26 -3.18
CA ARG A 7 -3.21 -2.29 -3.09
C ARG A 7 -2.91 -1.28 -2.00
N GLY A 8 -3.23 0.00 -2.24
CA GLY A 8 -2.98 1.08 -1.30
C GLY A 8 -4.19 1.98 -1.13
N LEU A 9 -4.31 2.56 0.07
CA LEU A 9 -5.25 3.64 0.38
C LEU A 9 -4.43 4.91 0.60
N VAL A 10 -4.83 6.00 -0.06
CA VAL A 10 -4.14 7.30 0.04
C VAL A 10 -5.11 8.38 0.49
N GLY A 11 -4.65 9.25 1.38
CA GLY A 11 -5.41 10.43 1.81
C GLY A 11 -5.42 11.51 0.73
N ALA A 12 -6.47 12.33 0.72
CA ALA A 12 -6.53 13.50 -0.16
C ALA A 12 -5.44 14.54 0.22
N PRO A 13 -4.96 15.34 -0.74
CA PRO A 13 -4.09 16.47 -0.43
C PRO A 13 -4.75 17.43 0.56
N GLY A 14 -4.00 17.91 1.54
CA GLY A 14 -4.46 18.93 2.50
C GLY A 14 -5.19 18.42 3.73
N ILE A 15 -5.30 17.10 3.93
CA ILE A 15 -5.76 16.56 5.23
C ILE A 15 -4.77 16.94 6.34
N THR A 16 -5.31 17.18 7.53
CA THR A 16 -4.53 17.41 8.75
C THR A 16 -3.88 16.12 9.24
N ASP A 17 -2.86 16.25 10.10
CA ASP A 17 -2.22 15.09 10.74
C ASP A 17 -3.21 14.27 11.58
N ALA A 18 -4.18 14.94 12.21
CA ALA A 18 -5.23 14.29 12.98
C ALA A 18 -6.16 13.45 12.09
N GLU A 19 -6.57 13.98 10.94
CA GLU A 19 -7.38 13.23 9.97
C GLU A 19 -6.58 12.07 9.37
N ARG A 20 -5.30 12.27 9.05
CA ARG A 20 -4.40 11.20 8.61
C ARG A 20 -4.35 10.09 9.67
N GLN A 21 -4.09 10.43 10.93
CA GLN A 21 -4.04 9.46 12.02
C GLN A 21 -5.38 8.71 12.18
N GLN A 22 -6.50 9.42 12.09
CA GLN A 22 -7.82 8.81 12.18
C GLN A 22 -8.05 7.78 11.06
N LEU A 23 -7.72 8.12 9.82
CA LEU A 23 -7.84 7.20 8.68
C LEU A 23 -6.91 6.00 8.83
N THR A 24 -5.66 6.21 9.25
CA THR A 24 -4.72 5.12 9.53
C THR A 24 -5.25 4.19 10.61
N THR A 25 -5.79 4.73 11.72
CA THR A 25 -6.38 3.91 12.79
C THR A 25 -7.55 3.07 12.28
N ILE A 26 -8.47 3.66 11.52
CA ILE A 26 -9.63 2.94 10.96
C ILE A 26 -9.17 1.74 10.10
N VAL A 27 -8.19 1.94 9.24
CA VAL A 27 -7.67 0.87 8.37
C VAL A 27 -6.95 -0.20 9.19
N THR A 28 -6.14 0.20 10.17
CA THR A 28 -5.44 -0.74 11.07
C THR A 28 -6.43 -1.59 11.87
N GLU A 29 -7.50 -0.99 12.41
CA GLU A 29 -8.56 -1.72 13.11
C GLU A 29 -9.30 -2.67 12.17
N MET A 30 -9.61 -2.23 10.94
CA MET A 30 -10.25 -3.07 9.92
C MET A 30 -9.39 -4.30 9.60
N VAL A 31 -8.08 -4.14 9.41
CA VAL A 31 -7.17 -5.25 9.09
C VAL A 31 -7.11 -6.29 10.23
N ALA A 32 -7.32 -5.87 11.48
CA ALA A 32 -7.36 -6.76 12.63
C ALA A 32 -8.67 -7.59 12.75
N THR A 33 -9.67 -7.36 11.90
CA THR A 33 -10.97 -8.03 11.98
C THR A 33 -10.97 -9.45 11.39
N PRO A 34 -11.81 -10.38 11.91
CA PRO A 34 -11.96 -11.70 11.31
C PRO A 34 -12.54 -11.64 9.88
N GLU A 35 -13.35 -10.64 9.57
CA GLU A 35 -13.90 -10.41 8.22
C GLU A 35 -12.81 -10.07 7.20
N TRP A 36 -11.79 -9.30 7.62
CA TRP A 36 -10.62 -9.03 6.79
C TRP A 36 -9.81 -10.31 6.55
N ALA A 37 -9.49 -11.06 7.62
CA ALA A 37 -8.77 -12.33 7.50
C ALA A 37 -9.50 -13.32 6.57
N ALA A 38 -10.82 -13.44 6.69
CA ALA A 38 -11.64 -14.26 5.79
C ALA A 38 -11.59 -13.76 4.33
N THR A 39 -11.50 -12.45 4.13
CA THR A 39 -11.36 -11.83 2.81
C THR A 39 -9.98 -12.11 2.20
N VAL A 40 -8.90 -11.98 2.96
CA VAL A 40 -7.53 -12.32 2.52
C VAL A 40 -7.46 -13.79 2.09
N ALA A 41 -7.98 -14.70 2.92
CA ALA A 41 -8.02 -16.13 2.61
C ALA A 41 -8.85 -16.44 1.35
N ARG A 42 -10.05 -15.85 1.23
CA ARG A 42 -10.95 -16.03 0.08
C ARG A 42 -10.30 -15.61 -1.24
N ASN A 43 -9.54 -14.51 -1.21
CA ASN A 43 -8.90 -13.97 -2.42
C ASN A 43 -7.47 -14.50 -2.64
N GLN A 44 -6.98 -15.39 -1.78
CA GLN A 44 -5.61 -15.93 -1.81
C GLN A 44 -4.56 -14.82 -1.83
N TRP A 45 -4.81 -13.73 -1.11
CA TRP A 45 -3.86 -12.64 -0.96
C TRP A 45 -2.79 -13.02 0.06
N GLN A 46 -1.57 -12.54 -0.16
CA GLN A 46 -0.54 -12.54 0.87
C GLN A 46 -0.63 -11.23 1.63
N GLU A 47 -0.77 -11.31 2.95
CA GLU A 47 -0.88 -10.11 3.78
C GLU A 47 0.51 -9.48 3.99
N SER A 48 0.59 -8.19 3.66
CA SER A 48 1.73 -7.32 3.94
C SER A 48 1.16 -5.94 4.22
N PHE A 49 1.04 -5.58 5.49
CA PHE A 49 0.40 -4.35 5.92
C PHE A 49 1.46 -3.32 6.32
N LEU A 50 1.47 -2.19 5.61
CA LEU A 50 2.36 -1.05 5.86
C LEU A 50 1.51 0.20 6.06
N THR A 51 1.92 1.08 6.96
CA THR A 51 1.29 2.39 7.18
C THR A 51 2.35 3.45 7.43
N GLY A 52 1.95 4.73 7.41
CA GLY A 52 2.84 5.85 7.73
C GLY A 52 4.09 5.89 6.83
N GLU A 53 5.24 6.17 7.44
CA GLU A 53 6.51 6.34 6.75
C GLU A 53 6.94 5.09 5.97
N GLU A 54 6.72 3.88 6.50
CA GLU A 54 7.07 2.64 5.79
C GLU A 54 6.30 2.49 4.48
N PHE A 55 5.02 2.90 4.46
CA PHE A 55 4.23 2.90 3.25
C PHE A 55 4.69 3.99 2.26
N GLU A 56 5.09 5.17 2.76
CA GLU A 56 5.63 6.25 1.91
C GLU A 56 6.96 5.85 1.24
N VAL A 57 7.85 5.19 1.99
CA VAL A 57 9.11 4.63 1.45
C VAL A 57 8.82 3.58 0.39
N PHE A 58 7.94 2.62 0.67
CA PHE A 58 7.56 1.58 -0.27
C PHE A 58 7.06 2.14 -1.62
N ILE A 59 6.18 3.15 -1.58
CA ILE A 59 5.65 3.78 -2.79
C ILE A 59 6.75 4.48 -3.60
N THR A 60 7.72 5.08 -2.93
CA THR A 60 8.87 5.73 -3.58
C THR A 60 9.78 4.70 -4.26
N GLU A 61 10.07 3.59 -3.58
CA GLU A 61 10.89 2.51 -4.12
C GLU A 61 10.21 1.81 -5.31
N GLU A 62 8.90 1.56 -5.23
CA GLU A 62 8.13 0.97 -6.33
C GLU A 62 8.11 1.88 -7.57
N GLN A 63 7.93 3.18 -7.38
CA GLN A 63 8.00 4.15 -8.48
C GLN A 63 9.37 4.15 -9.15
N GLN A 64 10.45 4.13 -8.35
CA GLN A 64 11.81 4.09 -8.86
C GLN A 64 12.09 2.79 -9.64
N SER A 65 11.68 1.65 -9.08
CA SER A 65 11.81 0.33 -9.70
C SER A 65 11.09 0.25 -11.06
N ILE A 66 9.86 0.77 -11.13
CA ILE A 66 9.11 0.84 -12.40
C ILE A 66 9.80 1.78 -13.40
N ALA A 67 10.26 2.95 -12.96
CA ALA A 67 10.92 3.91 -13.83
C ALA A 67 12.22 3.33 -14.43
N ASP A 68 13.01 2.61 -13.64
CA ASP A 68 14.24 2.00 -14.12
C ASP A 68 13.97 0.82 -15.06
N LEU A 69 12.97 0.00 -14.77
CA LEU A 69 12.51 -1.04 -15.69
C LEU A 69 12.07 -0.46 -17.04
N LEU A 70 11.32 0.65 -17.06
CA LEU A 70 10.90 1.30 -18.30
C LEU A 70 12.10 1.80 -19.12
N LYS A 71 13.13 2.34 -18.47
CA LYS A 71 14.38 2.76 -19.14
C LYS A 71 15.12 1.56 -19.72
N GLU A 72 15.26 0.47 -18.96
CA GLU A 72 15.92 -0.77 -19.43
C GLU A 72 15.23 -1.36 -20.67
N LEU A 73 13.91 -1.23 -20.73
CA LEU A 73 13.10 -1.67 -21.87
C LEU A 73 13.08 -0.67 -23.04
N GLY A 74 13.68 0.51 -22.90
CA GLY A 74 13.69 1.57 -23.92
C GLY A 74 12.33 2.23 -24.15
N LEU A 75 11.48 2.28 -23.12
CA LEU A 75 10.10 2.80 -23.16
C LEU A 75 9.93 4.16 -22.47
N ALA A 76 11.02 4.74 -21.96
CA ALA A 76 11.07 6.01 -21.25
C ALA A 76 11.79 7.10 -22.07
#